data_AF-A0A9N9FUP6-F1
#
_entry.id   AF-A0A9N9FUP6-F1
#
_cell.length_a   1.000
_cell.length_b   1.000
_cell.length_c   1.000
_cell.angle_alpha   90.00
_cell.angle_beta   90.00
_cell.angle_gamma   90.00
#
_symmetry.space_group_name_H-M   'P 1'
#
loop_
_entity.id
_entity.type
_entity.pdbx_description
1 polymer ?
#
loop_
_entity_poly.entity_id
_entity_poly.type
_entity_poly.pdbx_seq_one_letter_code
_entity_poly.pdbx_strand_id
1 'polypeptide(L)'
;MKNASGYGFNIKPLLFGGYLMMVYKDDFIYGYILDENGDFYANWSLPQPLNNTMFKLSSTMLGNNSIVIVENQNNSTWKVTSDNLFKFTGKDNEFNNPIITSTKPTLGSQVKESTKQLRLSFTYPVVLSSSNISIYQKTIGADNDLLRQRFQGVSSNQLCHIDSNDNKSVIIQVFPSTFNEPNGLYYVVVENNFVKRSDSNEALLGIDKNLWILVNGQITGIIRLTPDGSSYYLSLSPVDQQKFNKQMTIDLSYVIPVKDNRLTPINGFEKDTSTGTLQILLSFNIKDTSDLSKKKLSHDYCT
;
A
#
# COMPACT_ATOMS: atom_id res chain seq x y z
N MET A 1 -13.66 -24.50 50.41
CA MET A 1 -13.19 -24.75 49.03
C MET A 1 -11.93 -23.92 48.82
N LYS A 2 -10.83 -24.55 48.40
CA LYS A 2 -9.47 -24.01 48.44
C LYS A 2 -9.34 -22.71 47.62
N ASN A 3 -8.84 -21.66 48.28
CA ASN A 3 -8.27 -20.46 47.67
C ASN A 3 -7.20 -20.87 46.65
N ALA A 4 -7.51 -20.74 45.35
CA ALA A 4 -6.47 -20.62 44.36
C ALA A 4 -5.84 -19.24 44.56
N SER A 5 -4.53 -19.19 44.79
CA SER A 5 -3.75 -17.95 44.87
C SER A 5 -4.12 -17.02 43.70
N GLY A 6 -4.54 -15.79 43.99
CA GLY A 6 -4.96 -14.76 43.02
C GLY A 6 -3.83 -14.23 42.12
N TYR A 7 -2.80 -15.03 41.88
CA TYR A 7 -1.61 -14.65 41.14
C TYR A 7 -1.53 -15.49 39.87
N GLY A 8 -1.33 -14.80 38.75
CA GLY A 8 -1.12 -15.44 37.45
C GLY A 8 -0.45 -14.47 36.50
N PHE A 9 0.01 -14.98 35.36
CA PHE A 9 0.48 -14.11 34.30
C PHE A 9 0.14 -14.71 32.93
N ASN A 10 0.07 -13.84 31.93
CA ASN A 10 -0.09 -14.21 30.54
C ASN A 10 0.98 -13.48 29.72
N ILE A 11 1.67 -14.20 28.84
CA ILE A 11 2.65 -13.63 27.93
C ILE A 11 2.07 -13.72 26.52
N LYS A 12 2.03 -12.60 25.81
CA LYS A 12 1.64 -12.53 24.40
C LYS A 12 2.83 -12.05 23.57
N PRO A 13 3.23 -12.78 22.52
CA PRO A 13 4.22 -12.28 21.59
C PRO A 13 3.69 -11.04 20.88
N LEU A 14 4.56 -10.07 20.68
CA LEU A 14 4.29 -8.87 19.91
C LEU A 14 4.74 -9.10 18.47
N LEU A 15 3.94 -8.63 17.51
CA LEU A 15 4.24 -8.86 16.09
C LEU A 15 5.57 -8.22 15.70
N PHE A 16 5.82 -6.98 16.13
CA PHE A 16 7.06 -6.25 15.86
C PHE A 16 8.14 -6.51 16.92
N GLY A 17 8.28 -7.76 17.37
CA GLY A 17 9.30 -8.19 18.33
C GLY A 17 8.94 -7.91 19.79
N GLY A 18 9.55 -8.67 20.70
CA GLY A 18 9.30 -8.62 22.14
C GLY A 18 7.99 -9.29 22.58
N TYR A 19 7.62 -9.07 23.84
CA TYR A 19 6.44 -9.68 24.47
C TYR A 19 5.70 -8.69 25.36
N LEU A 20 4.38 -8.83 25.44
CA LEU A 20 3.58 -8.24 26.50
C LEU A 20 3.35 -9.30 27.59
N MET A 21 3.85 -9.02 28.79
CA MET A 21 3.54 -9.78 29.99
C MET A 21 2.46 -9.05 30.79
N MET A 22 1.28 -9.66 30.91
CA MET A 22 0.21 -9.22 31.80
C MET A 22 0.26 -10.04 33.08
N VAL A 23 0.49 -9.39 34.23
CA VAL A 23 0.49 -10.02 35.54
C VAL A 23 -0.83 -9.71 36.25
N TYR A 24 -1.50 -10.76 36.69
CA TYR A 24 -2.75 -10.71 37.45
C TYR A 24 -2.43 -10.91 38.92
N LYS A 25 -2.83 -9.95 39.74
CA LYS A 25 -2.70 -9.98 41.20
C LYS A 25 -4.04 -9.59 41.81
N ASP A 26 -4.75 -10.59 42.32
CA ASP A 26 -6.13 -10.48 42.78
C ASP A 26 -7.01 -9.86 41.68
N ASP A 27 -7.64 -8.72 41.94
CA ASP A 27 -8.44 -7.97 40.97
C ASP A 27 -7.62 -6.96 40.15
N PHE A 28 -6.28 -7.02 40.17
CA PHE A 28 -5.42 -6.03 39.51
C PHE A 28 -4.63 -6.61 38.34
N ILE A 29 -4.50 -5.83 37.27
CA ILE A 29 -3.69 -6.16 36.10
C ILE A 29 -2.54 -5.17 35.97
N TYR A 30 -1.36 -5.73 35.75
CA TYR A 30 -0.10 -5.05 35.51
C TYR A 30 0.40 -5.45 34.11
N GLY A 31 0.89 -4.50 33.32
CA GLY A 31 1.42 -4.78 31.98
C GLY A 31 2.86 -4.36 31.84
N TYR A 32 3.69 -5.29 31.41
CA TYR A 32 5.12 -5.13 31.21
C TYR A 32 5.48 -5.52 29.78
N ILE A 33 6.27 -4.68 29.13
CA ILE A 33 6.85 -4.93 27.81
C ILE A 33 8.23 -5.55 28.04
N LEU A 34 8.44 -6.72 27.47
CA LEU A 34 9.71 -7.43 27.46
C LEU A 34 10.32 -7.35 26.06
N ASP A 35 11.64 -7.30 25.97
CA ASP A 35 12.35 -7.37 24.70
C ASP A 35 12.42 -8.81 24.15
N GLU A 36 13.15 -9.01 23.05
CA GLU A 36 13.26 -10.31 22.39
C GLU A 36 13.99 -11.37 23.22
N ASN A 37 14.84 -10.96 24.16
CA ASN A 37 15.54 -11.84 25.09
C ASN A 37 14.68 -12.17 26.32
N GLY A 38 13.53 -11.49 26.47
CA GLY A 38 12.65 -11.60 27.63
C GLY A 38 13.03 -10.66 28.78
N ASP A 39 13.96 -9.73 28.54
CA ASP A 39 14.37 -8.74 29.53
C ASP A 39 13.32 -7.62 29.62
N PHE A 40 13.14 -7.09 30.83
CA PHE A 40 12.20 -6.01 31.06
C PHE A 40 12.64 -4.74 30.32
N TYR A 41 11.77 -4.24 29.44
CA TYR A 41 12.00 -3.02 28.69
C TYR A 41 11.29 -1.81 29.31
N ALA A 42 9.97 -1.90 29.49
CA ALA A 42 9.16 -0.81 30.03
C ALA A 42 7.80 -1.31 30.54
N ASN A 43 7.11 -0.49 31.33
CA ASN A 43 5.68 -0.69 31.59
C ASN A 43 4.88 -0.26 30.34
N TRP A 44 3.65 -0.78 30.18
CA TRP A 44 2.72 -0.17 29.22
C TRP A 44 2.35 1.26 29.65
N SER A 45 1.77 2.06 28.75
CA SER A 45 1.37 3.44 29.04
C SER A 45 -0.01 3.54 29.71
N LEU A 46 -0.72 2.43 29.84
CA LEU A 46 -2.01 2.38 30.51
C LEU A 46 -1.88 2.60 32.02
N PRO A 47 -2.91 3.15 32.68
CA PRO A 47 -2.93 3.28 34.15
C PRO A 47 -2.64 1.94 34.82
N GLN A 48 -1.70 1.91 35.77
CA GLN A 48 -1.28 0.68 36.43
C GLN A 48 -1.29 0.84 37.96
N PRO A 49 -1.95 -0.06 38.71
CA PRO A 49 -2.70 -1.23 38.22
C PRO A 49 -4.03 -0.86 37.53
N LEU A 50 -4.44 -1.68 36.57
CA LEU A 50 -5.82 -1.68 36.08
C LEU A 50 -6.70 -2.49 37.03
N ASN A 51 -7.90 -1.99 37.31
CA ASN A 51 -8.87 -2.67 38.16
C ASN A 51 -9.75 -3.61 37.31
N ASN A 52 -9.67 -4.91 37.59
CA ASN A 52 -10.42 -5.99 36.96
C ASN A 52 -11.44 -6.63 37.92
N THR A 53 -12.00 -5.85 38.84
CA THR A 53 -13.05 -6.33 39.75
C THR A 53 -14.17 -7.04 38.99
N MET A 54 -14.50 -8.25 39.44
CA MET A 54 -15.54 -9.11 38.85
C MET A 54 -15.31 -9.48 37.37
N PHE A 55 -14.06 -9.47 36.87
CA PHE A 55 -13.72 -9.88 35.50
C PHE A 55 -14.41 -9.06 34.41
N LYS A 56 -14.59 -7.76 34.63
CA LYS A 56 -15.25 -6.83 33.70
C LYS A 56 -14.37 -6.36 32.52
N LEU A 57 -13.09 -6.74 32.51
CA LEU A 57 -12.16 -6.37 31.45
C LEU A 57 -11.95 -7.52 30.45
N SER A 58 -11.95 -7.18 29.18
CA SER A 58 -11.43 -8.01 28.10
C SER A 58 -10.34 -7.27 27.35
N SER A 59 -9.31 -7.98 26.89
CA SER A 59 -8.21 -7.38 26.13
C SER A 59 -7.87 -8.20 24.90
N THR A 60 -7.51 -7.49 23.83
CA THR A 60 -6.99 -8.11 22.59
C THR A 60 -5.79 -7.34 22.07
N MET A 61 -4.92 -8.07 21.38
CA MET A 61 -3.76 -7.51 20.69
C MET A 61 -4.11 -7.30 19.22
N LEU A 62 -3.73 -6.15 18.69
CA LEU A 62 -3.87 -5.82 17.27
C LEU A 62 -2.56 -6.09 16.53
N GLY A 63 -2.66 -6.25 15.21
CA GLY A 63 -1.51 -6.54 14.34
C GLY A 63 -0.48 -5.43 14.24
N ASN A 64 -0.69 -4.27 14.86
CA ASN A 64 0.24 -3.14 14.91
C ASN A 64 0.90 -2.97 16.29
N ASN A 65 0.96 -4.04 17.10
CA ASN A 65 1.39 -4.04 18.50
C ASN A 65 0.53 -3.17 19.45
N SER A 66 -0.63 -2.68 19.03
CA SER A 66 -1.53 -2.00 19.96
C SER A 66 -2.30 -3.01 20.80
N ILE A 67 -2.50 -2.72 22.08
CA ILE A 67 -3.45 -3.42 22.94
C ILE A 67 -4.74 -2.60 23.00
N VAL A 68 -5.88 -3.29 22.91
CA VAL A 68 -7.19 -2.70 23.20
C VAL A 68 -7.78 -3.40 24.40
N ILE A 69 -8.23 -2.61 25.36
CA ILE A 69 -8.91 -3.06 26.58
C ILE A 69 -10.32 -2.48 26.58
N VAL A 70 -11.28 -3.38 26.75
CA VAL A 70 -12.70 -3.07 26.82
C VAL A 70 -13.17 -3.36 28.25
N GLU A 71 -13.68 -2.33 28.92
CA GLU A 71 -14.18 -2.39 30.28
C GLU A 71 -15.69 -2.22 30.31
N ASN A 72 -16.41 -3.18 30.91
CA ASN A 72 -17.82 -3.01 31.17
C ASN A 72 -18.04 -2.08 32.39
N GLN A 73 -18.58 -0.88 32.15
CA GLN A 73 -18.91 0.06 33.23
C GLN A 73 -20.24 -0.32 33.89
N ASN A 74 -21.23 -0.67 33.08
CA ASN A 74 -22.56 -1.14 33.49
C ASN A 74 -23.22 -1.94 32.35
N ASN A 75 -24.47 -2.39 32.54
CA ASN A 75 -25.18 -3.26 31.60
C ASN A 75 -25.27 -2.74 30.14
N SER A 76 -25.08 -1.43 29.90
CA SER A 76 -25.20 -0.83 28.57
C SER A 76 -24.04 0.07 28.17
N THR A 77 -23.00 0.21 29.01
CA THR A 77 -21.90 1.15 28.78
C THR A 77 -20.55 0.45 28.86
N TRP A 78 -19.73 0.65 27.83
CA TRP A 78 -18.39 0.10 27.73
C TRP A 78 -17.40 1.23 27.55
N LYS A 79 -16.25 1.14 28.23
CA LYS A 79 -15.11 2.02 28.03
C LYS A 79 -14.06 1.27 27.24
N VAL A 80 -13.65 1.82 26.11
CA VAL A 80 -12.57 1.27 25.29
C VAL A 80 -11.34 2.14 25.51
N THR A 81 -10.24 1.50 25.88
CA THR A 81 -8.93 2.14 26.00
C THR A 81 -7.94 1.37 25.17
N SER A 82 -6.98 2.06 24.58
CA SER A 82 -5.95 1.45 23.76
C SER A 82 -4.60 2.07 24.06
N ASP A 83 -3.56 1.27 23.89
CA ASP A 83 -2.18 1.73 23.97
C ASP A 83 -1.35 1.15 22.84
N ASN A 84 -0.43 1.95 22.31
CA ASN A 84 0.49 1.55 21.27
C ASN A 84 1.78 1.06 21.93
N LEU A 85 1.98 -0.25 21.97
CA LEU A 85 3.16 -0.82 22.60
C LEU A 85 4.39 -0.63 21.72
N PHE A 86 5.56 -0.75 22.35
CA PHE A 86 6.84 -0.59 21.67
C PHE A 86 7.03 -1.63 20.54
N LYS A 87 7.73 -1.23 19.48
CA LYS A 87 8.04 -2.05 18.31
C LYS A 87 9.56 -2.19 18.24
N PHE A 88 10.06 -3.38 18.55
CA PHE A 88 11.49 -3.69 18.60
C PHE A 88 12.08 -3.93 17.20
N THR A 89 11.31 -4.53 16.29
CA THR A 89 11.75 -4.85 14.93
C THR A 89 10.94 -4.09 13.91
N GLY A 90 11.59 -3.62 12.84
CA GLY A 90 10.93 -2.99 11.71
C GLY A 90 10.26 -1.68 12.15
N LYS A 91 10.85 -0.54 11.79
CA LYS A 91 10.09 0.72 11.80
C LYS A 91 8.82 0.46 11.01
N ASP A 92 7.67 0.81 11.58
CA ASP A 92 6.34 0.66 10.99
C ASP A 92 6.39 0.55 9.48
N ASN A 93 6.37 -0.68 8.96
CA ASN A 93 6.15 -0.81 7.54
C ASN A 93 4.64 -0.79 7.33
N GLU A 94 4.23 -0.10 6.29
CA GLU A 94 2.82 0.18 6.01
C GLU A 94 2.02 -1.10 5.67
N PHE A 95 2.68 -2.26 5.72
CA PHE A 95 2.17 -3.59 5.42
C PHE A 95 1.78 -4.42 6.65
N ASN A 96 1.96 -3.90 7.88
CA ASN A 96 1.78 -4.65 9.12
C ASN A 96 2.56 -5.99 9.15
N ASN A 97 3.79 -5.99 8.60
CA ASN A 97 4.60 -7.19 8.51
C ASN A 97 6.09 -6.87 8.70
N PRO A 98 6.65 -6.99 9.90
CA PRO A 98 8.02 -6.53 10.20
C PRO A 98 9.13 -7.22 9.39
N ILE A 99 8.82 -8.33 8.71
CA ILE A 99 9.80 -9.14 7.98
C ILE A 99 9.92 -8.67 6.53
N ILE A 100 8.95 -7.91 6.01
CA ILE A 100 9.02 -7.32 4.66
C ILE A 100 9.84 -6.03 4.71
N THR A 101 10.95 -5.97 4.00
CA THR A 101 11.84 -4.80 4.01
C THR A 101 11.46 -3.78 2.95
N SER A 102 10.94 -4.23 1.80
CA SER A 102 10.54 -3.34 0.70
C SER A 102 9.68 -4.04 -0.33
N THR A 103 8.93 -3.25 -1.08
CA THR A 103 8.18 -3.70 -2.25
C THR A 103 8.52 -2.84 -3.46
N LYS A 104 8.43 -3.43 -4.66
CA LYS A 104 8.40 -2.71 -5.93
C LYS A 104 7.23 -3.21 -6.76
N PRO A 105 6.35 -2.34 -7.25
CA PRO A 105 6.24 -0.91 -6.93
C PRO A 105 5.96 -0.69 -5.43
N THR A 106 6.39 0.45 -4.88
CA THR A 106 6.20 0.80 -3.47
C THR A 106 4.73 1.12 -3.17
N LEU A 107 4.34 1.18 -1.89
CA LEU A 107 2.99 1.59 -1.51
C LEU A 107 2.64 2.96 -2.12
N GLY A 108 1.41 3.08 -2.64
CA GLY A 108 0.87 4.32 -3.21
C GLY A 108 1.49 4.74 -4.54
N SER A 109 2.44 3.97 -5.07
CA SER A 109 3.10 4.29 -6.33
C SER A 109 2.22 4.02 -7.54
N GLN A 110 2.59 4.66 -8.65
CA GLN A 110 1.88 4.53 -9.91
C GLN A 110 2.29 3.24 -10.63
N VAL A 111 1.30 2.43 -10.98
CA VAL A 111 1.41 1.31 -11.92
C VAL A 111 0.81 1.69 -13.27
N LYS A 112 1.09 0.87 -14.26
CA LYS A 112 0.62 1.00 -15.64
C LYS A 112 0.63 -0.37 -16.32
N GLU A 113 -0.01 -0.50 -17.48
CA GLU A 113 -0.01 -1.73 -18.29
C GLU A 113 1.40 -2.27 -18.59
N SER A 114 2.39 -1.38 -18.68
CA SER A 114 3.80 -1.77 -18.87
C SER A 114 4.52 -2.24 -17.60
N THR A 115 3.85 -2.28 -16.45
CA THR A 115 4.37 -2.85 -15.21
C THR A 115 4.35 -4.37 -15.34
N LYS A 116 5.50 -4.95 -15.64
CA LYS A 116 5.63 -6.38 -15.91
C LYS A 116 5.89 -7.24 -14.68
N GLN A 117 6.26 -6.63 -13.55
CA GLN A 117 6.72 -7.39 -12.39
C GLN A 117 6.45 -6.67 -11.08
N LEU A 118 6.13 -7.45 -10.05
CA LEU A 118 6.18 -7.06 -8.64
C LEU A 118 7.38 -7.73 -7.98
N ARG A 119 7.98 -7.05 -7.01
CA ARG A 119 9.04 -7.58 -6.15
C ARG A 119 8.69 -7.35 -4.69
N LEU A 120 8.82 -8.38 -3.87
CA LEU A 120 8.73 -8.29 -2.41
C LEU A 120 10.07 -8.75 -1.83
N SER A 121 10.69 -7.94 -1.00
CA SER A 121 11.98 -8.24 -0.38
C SER A 121 11.79 -8.49 1.11
N PHE A 122 12.45 -9.51 1.64
CA PHE A 122 12.36 -9.95 3.03
C PHE A 122 13.70 -9.78 3.76
N THR A 123 13.63 -9.63 5.09
CA THR A 123 14.83 -9.51 5.95
C THR A 123 15.71 -10.76 5.89
N TYR A 124 15.08 -11.94 5.87
CA TYR A 124 15.71 -13.26 5.86
C TYR A 124 15.57 -13.95 4.50
N PRO A 125 16.45 -14.90 4.14
CA PRO A 125 16.29 -15.67 2.92
C PRO A 125 15.05 -16.58 2.99
N VAL A 126 14.30 -16.63 1.89
CA VAL A 126 12.96 -17.25 1.83
C VAL A 126 12.85 -18.29 0.72
N VAL A 127 11.88 -19.19 0.89
CA VAL A 127 11.44 -20.16 -0.12
C VAL A 127 9.94 -20.00 -0.37
N LEU A 128 9.49 -20.31 -1.59
CA LEU A 128 8.08 -20.29 -1.95
C LEU A 128 7.32 -21.43 -1.26
N SER A 129 6.04 -21.19 -0.97
CA SER A 129 5.15 -22.11 -0.27
C SER A 129 3.74 -22.15 -0.92
N SER A 130 2.81 -22.86 -0.31
CA SER A 130 1.54 -23.31 -0.91
C SER A 130 0.46 -22.24 -1.05
N SER A 131 0.59 -21.10 -0.37
CA SER A 131 -0.43 -20.05 -0.41
C SER A 131 -0.30 -19.15 -1.63
N ASN A 132 -1.21 -18.17 -1.75
CA ASN A 132 -1.33 -17.35 -2.94
C ASN A 132 -0.95 -15.88 -2.73
N ILE A 133 -0.62 -15.23 -3.84
CA ILE A 133 -0.61 -13.79 -4.00
C ILE A 133 -1.66 -13.42 -5.05
N SER A 134 -2.45 -12.40 -4.75
CA SER A 134 -3.58 -11.98 -5.57
C SER A 134 -3.56 -10.47 -5.77
N ILE A 135 -3.88 -10.02 -6.98
CA ILE A 135 -3.98 -8.61 -7.35
C ILE A 135 -5.44 -8.33 -7.65
N TYR A 136 -6.00 -7.34 -6.96
CA TYR A 136 -7.38 -6.91 -7.11
C TYR A 136 -7.44 -5.47 -7.61
N GLN A 137 -8.51 -5.16 -8.36
CA GLN A 137 -8.93 -3.80 -8.61
C GLN A 137 -10.10 -3.47 -7.70
N LYS A 138 -9.99 -2.34 -7.00
CA LYS A 138 -11.04 -1.80 -6.15
C LYS A 138 -12.16 -1.21 -7.00
N THR A 139 -13.38 -1.64 -6.74
CA THR A 139 -14.59 -1.14 -7.40
C THR A 139 -15.36 -0.25 -6.43
N ILE A 140 -15.43 1.05 -6.70
CA ILE A 140 -16.14 2.00 -5.84
C ILE A 140 -17.65 1.72 -5.96
N GLY A 141 -18.31 1.42 -4.85
CA GLY A 141 -19.76 1.22 -4.78
C GLY A 141 -20.28 -0.18 -5.13
N ALA A 142 -19.40 -1.18 -5.24
CA ALA A 142 -19.77 -2.59 -5.40
C ALA A 142 -19.35 -3.41 -4.17
N ASP A 143 -20.09 -4.47 -3.86
CA ASP A 143 -19.82 -5.34 -2.71
C ASP A 143 -18.55 -6.18 -2.85
N ASN A 144 -18.08 -6.42 -4.09
CA ASN A 144 -16.93 -7.27 -4.38
C ASN A 144 -15.93 -6.58 -5.31
N ASP A 145 -14.66 -6.64 -4.93
CA ASP A 145 -13.54 -6.15 -5.74
C ASP A 145 -13.16 -7.17 -6.84
N LEU A 146 -12.69 -6.69 -7.98
CA LEU A 146 -12.38 -7.51 -9.15
C LEU A 146 -11.00 -8.16 -9.01
N LEU A 147 -10.93 -9.49 -8.98
CA LEU A 147 -9.67 -10.23 -9.07
C LEU A 147 -9.07 -10.08 -10.48
N ARG A 148 -7.88 -9.49 -10.57
CA ARG A 148 -7.16 -9.28 -11.83
C ARG A 148 -6.14 -10.38 -12.12
N GLN A 149 -5.48 -10.90 -11.08
CA GLN A 149 -4.46 -11.93 -11.24
C GLN A 149 -4.26 -12.68 -9.92
N ARG A 150 -4.01 -13.99 -9.98
CA ARG A 150 -3.69 -14.82 -8.82
C ARG A 150 -2.55 -15.77 -9.16
N PHE A 151 -1.65 -15.95 -8.22
CA PHE A 151 -0.55 -16.90 -8.30
C PHE A 151 -0.45 -17.69 -7.02
N GLN A 152 -0.06 -18.94 -7.17
CA GLN A 152 0.29 -19.80 -6.06
C GLN A 152 1.82 -20.00 -6.07
N GLY A 153 2.44 -19.96 -4.89
CA GLY A 153 3.90 -19.97 -4.77
C GLY A 153 4.55 -21.21 -5.41
N VAL A 154 4.17 -22.42 -4.98
CA VAL A 154 4.86 -23.67 -5.41
C VAL A 154 4.54 -24.13 -6.83
N SER A 155 3.46 -23.65 -7.45
CA SER A 155 2.94 -24.22 -8.72
C SER A 155 3.20 -23.36 -9.97
N SER A 156 3.99 -22.28 -9.86
CA SER A 156 4.17 -21.32 -10.96
C SER A 156 5.64 -21.03 -11.31
N ASN A 157 6.40 -22.06 -11.69
CA ASN A 157 7.86 -22.00 -11.94
C ASN A 157 8.37 -20.92 -12.92
N GLN A 158 7.51 -20.23 -13.69
CA GLN A 158 7.93 -19.08 -14.51
C GLN A 158 7.35 -17.73 -14.09
N LEU A 159 6.22 -17.71 -13.37
CA LEU A 159 5.51 -16.46 -13.07
C LEU A 159 5.77 -15.99 -11.64
N CYS A 160 6.22 -16.87 -10.74
CA CYS A 160 6.65 -16.52 -9.40
C CYS A 160 7.93 -17.28 -9.07
N HIS A 161 9.00 -16.57 -8.70
CA HIS A 161 10.27 -17.19 -8.34
C HIS A 161 11.00 -16.37 -7.29
N ILE A 162 11.93 -17.02 -6.59
CA ILE A 162 12.90 -16.34 -5.73
C ILE A 162 13.97 -15.70 -6.61
N ASP A 163 14.33 -14.45 -6.31
CA ASP A 163 15.48 -13.78 -6.94
C ASP A 163 16.76 -14.50 -6.52
N SER A 164 17.41 -15.16 -7.48
CA SER A 164 18.62 -15.94 -7.25
C SER A 164 19.83 -15.10 -6.83
N ASN A 165 19.77 -13.77 -6.98
CA ASN A 165 20.85 -12.89 -6.56
C ASN A 165 20.93 -12.71 -5.04
N ASP A 166 19.78 -12.67 -4.36
CA ASP A 166 19.72 -12.39 -2.91
C ASP A 166 19.07 -13.51 -2.07
N ASN A 167 18.32 -14.43 -2.70
CA ASN A 167 17.49 -15.45 -2.05
C ASN A 167 16.50 -14.90 -1.00
N LYS A 168 16.28 -13.59 -1.00
CA LYS A 168 15.47 -12.83 -0.04
C LYS A 168 14.30 -12.14 -0.72
N SER A 169 14.30 -12.03 -2.04
CA SER A 169 13.25 -11.38 -2.79
C SER A 169 12.41 -12.38 -3.58
N VAL A 170 11.11 -12.16 -3.62
CA VAL A 170 10.19 -12.85 -4.52
C VAL A 170 9.88 -11.94 -5.70
N ILE A 171 10.00 -12.46 -6.92
CA ILE A 171 9.64 -11.80 -8.16
C ILE A 171 8.37 -12.44 -8.70
N ILE A 172 7.35 -11.62 -8.95
CA ILE A 172 6.08 -12.03 -9.56
C ILE A 172 5.93 -11.34 -10.91
N GLN A 173 5.69 -12.11 -11.96
CA GLN A 173 5.39 -11.61 -13.30
C GLN A 173 3.93 -11.16 -13.39
N VAL A 174 3.72 -9.96 -13.89
CA VAL A 174 2.40 -9.33 -14.04
C VAL A 174 2.02 -9.30 -15.52
N PHE A 175 0.78 -9.69 -15.82
CA PHE A 175 0.29 -9.63 -17.19
C PHE A 175 -0.08 -8.18 -17.58
N PRO A 176 0.09 -7.79 -18.86
CA PRO A 176 -0.30 -6.45 -19.32
C PRO A 176 -1.77 -6.09 -19.03
N SER A 177 -2.65 -7.10 -18.94
CA SER A 177 -4.07 -6.94 -18.63
C SER A 177 -4.38 -6.69 -17.15
N THR A 178 -3.40 -6.83 -16.25
CA THR A 178 -3.63 -6.74 -14.80
C THR A 178 -3.90 -5.31 -14.35
N PHE A 179 -3.12 -4.35 -14.85
CA PHE A 179 -3.25 -2.92 -14.54
C PHE A 179 -3.77 -2.14 -15.76
N ASN A 180 -4.93 -2.54 -16.27
CA ASN A 180 -5.47 -2.03 -17.53
C ASN A 180 -6.55 -0.95 -17.38
N GLU A 181 -7.14 -0.77 -16.20
CA GLU A 181 -8.12 0.28 -15.96
C GLU A 181 -7.43 1.62 -15.65
N PRO A 182 -7.61 2.66 -16.48
CA PRO A 182 -7.03 3.99 -16.25
C PRO A 182 -7.57 4.60 -14.95
N ASN A 183 -6.69 5.23 -14.15
CA ASN A 183 -7.03 5.76 -12.81
C ASN A 183 -7.64 4.72 -11.87
N GLY A 184 -7.49 3.43 -12.19
CA GLY A 184 -7.94 2.33 -11.36
C GLY A 184 -7.11 2.25 -10.08
N LEU A 185 -7.79 1.97 -8.97
CA LEU A 185 -7.15 1.70 -7.70
C LEU A 185 -6.99 0.17 -7.55
N TYR A 186 -5.78 -0.29 -7.32
CA TYR A 186 -5.45 -1.70 -7.17
C TYR A 186 -4.90 -1.97 -5.79
N TYR A 187 -5.02 -3.20 -5.32
CA TYR A 187 -4.31 -3.66 -4.14
C TYR A 187 -3.82 -5.09 -4.32
N VAL A 188 -2.70 -5.39 -3.67
CA VAL A 188 -2.08 -6.71 -3.66
C VAL A 188 -2.30 -7.34 -2.30
N VAL A 189 -2.77 -8.59 -2.31
CA VAL A 189 -2.93 -9.43 -1.12
C VAL A 189 -1.94 -10.56 -1.21
N VAL A 190 -1.13 -10.73 -0.17
CA VAL A 190 -0.25 -11.88 -0.01
C VAL A 190 -0.82 -12.70 1.13
N GLU A 191 -1.20 -13.95 0.88
CA GLU A 191 -1.71 -14.83 1.93
C GLU A 191 -0.59 -15.24 2.89
N ASN A 192 -0.92 -15.46 4.16
CA ASN A 192 0.02 -16.08 5.11
C ASN A 192 0.52 -17.42 4.57
N ASN A 193 1.77 -17.77 4.88
CA ASN A 193 2.42 -18.98 4.35
C ASN A 193 2.60 -18.96 2.80
N PHE A 194 2.58 -17.79 2.16
CA PHE A 194 2.99 -17.65 0.75
C PHE A 194 4.49 -17.92 0.59
N VAL A 195 5.29 -17.47 1.55
CA VAL A 195 6.71 -17.79 1.68
C VAL A 195 7.01 -18.34 3.07
N LYS A 196 8.13 -19.06 3.15
CA LYS A 196 8.71 -19.55 4.40
C LYS A 196 10.16 -19.12 4.52
N ARG A 197 10.66 -19.05 5.75
CA ARG A 197 12.09 -18.95 5.99
C ARG A 197 12.82 -20.17 5.45
N SER A 198 13.92 -19.94 4.76
CA SER A 198 14.76 -21.01 4.20
C SER A 198 15.49 -21.83 5.26
N ASP A 199 15.85 -21.22 6.38
CA ASP A 199 16.62 -21.84 7.46
C ASP A 199 15.77 -22.62 8.46
N SER A 200 14.59 -22.11 8.80
CA SER A 200 13.70 -22.69 9.81
C SER A 200 12.44 -23.34 9.25
N ASN A 201 12.13 -23.17 7.95
CA ASN A 201 10.85 -23.57 7.34
C ASN A 201 9.62 -22.92 8.00
N GLU A 202 9.82 -21.83 8.75
CA GLU A 202 8.77 -21.05 9.41
C GLU A 202 7.91 -20.33 8.36
N ALA A 203 6.60 -20.49 8.45
CA ALA A 203 5.65 -19.77 7.60
C ALA A 203 5.62 -18.28 7.96
N LEU A 204 5.84 -17.44 6.96
CA LEU A 204 5.83 -16.00 7.15
C LEU A 204 4.42 -15.44 6.92
N LEU A 205 4.14 -14.34 7.62
CA LEU A 205 2.94 -13.55 7.40
C LEU A 205 2.99 -12.90 6.02
N GLY A 206 1.80 -12.64 5.48
CA GLY A 206 1.62 -11.98 4.20
C GLY A 206 1.33 -10.48 4.33
N ILE A 207 0.54 -9.97 3.40
CA ILE A 207 0.09 -8.58 3.33
C ILE A 207 -1.43 -8.62 3.16
N ASP A 208 -2.16 -8.07 4.13
CA ASP A 208 -3.61 -8.03 4.09
C ASP A 208 -4.17 -7.02 3.10
N LYS A 209 -5.47 -7.18 2.81
CA LYS A 209 -6.24 -6.29 1.95
C LYS A 209 -6.07 -4.82 2.37
N ASN A 210 -5.96 -3.94 1.37
CA ASN A 210 -5.78 -2.49 1.50
C ASN A 210 -4.45 -2.03 2.13
N LEU A 211 -3.48 -2.92 2.40
CA LEU A 211 -2.17 -2.50 2.92
C LEU A 211 -1.14 -2.23 1.82
N TRP A 212 -1.21 -2.95 0.68
CA TRP A 212 -0.38 -2.66 -0.50
C TRP A 212 -1.23 -2.15 -1.66
N ILE A 213 -1.50 -0.84 -1.62
CA ILE A 213 -2.31 -0.10 -2.60
C ILE A 213 -1.42 0.45 -3.72
N LEU A 214 -1.89 0.33 -4.96
CA LEU A 214 -1.24 0.80 -6.18
C LEU A 214 -2.28 1.59 -7.00
N VAL A 215 -1.85 2.67 -7.64
CA VAL A 215 -2.74 3.51 -8.47
C VAL A 215 -2.32 3.37 -9.93
N ASN A 216 -3.23 3.13 -10.86
CA ASN A 216 -2.87 3.17 -12.27
C ASN A 216 -2.79 4.63 -12.73
N GLY A 217 -1.57 5.06 -13.02
CA GLY A 217 -1.27 6.45 -13.33
C GLY A 217 -1.53 6.78 -14.79
N GLN A 218 -2.34 7.81 -15.02
CA GLN A 218 -2.42 8.48 -16.30
C GLN A 218 -1.22 9.44 -16.42
N ILE A 219 -0.50 9.41 -17.55
CA ILE A 219 0.60 10.36 -17.79
C ILE A 219 -0.04 11.68 -18.22
N THR A 220 0.19 12.76 -17.48
CA THR A 220 -0.25 14.10 -17.88
C THR A 220 0.90 14.84 -18.56
N GLY A 221 0.68 15.32 -19.78
CA GLY A 221 1.55 16.26 -20.48
C GLY A 221 1.04 17.69 -20.30
N ILE A 222 1.96 18.65 -20.30
CA ILE A 222 1.66 20.08 -20.22
C ILE A 222 2.32 20.76 -21.41
N ILE A 223 1.58 21.65 -22.08
CA ILE A 223 2.09 22.52 -23.13
C ILE A 223 1.94 23.96 -22.71
N ARG A 224 3.00 24.72 -22.92
CA ARG A 224 3.02 26.17 -22.74
C ARG A 224 2.75 26.85 -24.07
N LEU A 225 1.68 27.64 -24.13
CA LEU A 225 1.40 28.48 -25.29
C LEU A 225 2.38 29.67 -25.35
N THR A 226 2.62 30.17 -26.56
CA THR A 226 3.31 31.46 -26.75
C THR A 226 2.47 32.61 -26.15
N PRO A 227 3.06 33.79 -25.90
CA PRO A 227 2.30 34.95 -25.41
C PRO A 227 1.11 35.31 -26.31
N ASP A 228 1.31 35.29 -27.63
CA ASP A 228 0.25 35.57 -28.62
C ASP A 228 -0.83 34.49 -28.59
N GLY A 229 -0.41 33.21 -28.57
CA GLY A 229 -1.34 32.08 -28.46
C GLY A 229 -2.15 32.09 -27.16
N SER A 230 -1.53 32.55 -26.06
CA SER A 230 -2.17 32.70 -24.75
C SER A 230 -3.22 33.81 -24.78
N SER A 231 -2.89 34.95 -25.40
CA SER A 231 -3.83 36.07 -25.56
C SER A 231 -5.03 35.67 -26.44
N TYR A 232 -4.77 34.94 -27.53
CA TYR A 232 -5.81 34.38 -28.37
C TYR A 232 -6.72 33.42 -27.59
N TYR A 233 -6.14 32.45 -26.87
CA TYR A 233 -6.90 31.46 -26.10
C TYR A 233 -7.81 32.10 -25.04
N LEU A 234 -7.34 33.15 -24.35
CA LEU A 234 -8.15 33.89 -23.37
C LEU A 234 -9.27 34.72 -23.99
N SER A 235 -9.14 35.11 -25.26
CA SER A 235 -10.19 35.82 -25.99
C SER A 235 -11.35 34.92 -26.42
N LEU A 236 -11.15 33.59 -26.41
CA LEU A 236 -12.15 32.60 -26.80
C LEU A 236 -13.24 32.44 -25.73
N SER A 237 -14.45 32.12 -26.18
CA SER A 237 -15.52 31.66 -25.29
C SER A 237 -15.15 30.32 -24.63
N PRO A 238 -15.74 29.95 -23.48
CA PRO A 238 -15.48 28.65 -22.86
C PRO A 238 -15.75 27.44 -23.79
N VAL A 239 -16.75 27.57 -24.67
CA VAL A 239 -17.08 26.53 -25.67
C VAL A 239 -15.98 26.44 -26.74
N ASP A 240 -15.46 27.58 -27.19
CA ASP A 240 -14.42 27.61 -28.21
C ASP A 240 -13.04 27.25 -27.64
N GLN A 241 -12.79 27.49 -26.35
CA GLN A 241 -11.63 26.95 -25.63
C GLN A 241 -11.64 25.42 -25.60
N GLN A 242 -12.79 24.79 -25.37
CA GLN A 242 -12.89 23.32 -25.44
C GLN A 242 -12.62 22.79 -26.85
N LYS A 243 -13.14 23.48 -27.89
CA LYS A 243 -12.83 23.15 -29.28
C LYS A 243 -11.35 23.29 -29.58
N PHE A 244 -10.72 24.38 -29.11
CA PHE A 244 -9.30 24.61 -29.23
C PHE A 244 -8.50 23.47 -28.59
N ASN A 245 -8.80 23.10 -27.34
CA ASN A 245 -8.11 22.02 -26.63
C ASN A 245 -8.25 20.67 -27.34
N LYS A 246 -9.44 20.38 -27.89
CA LYS A 246 -9.68 19.17 -28.67
C LYS A 246 -8.87 19.17 -29.97
N GLN A 247 -8.85 20.27 -30.70
CA GLN A 247 -8.07 20.38 -31.94
C GLN A 247 -6.57 20.30 -31.67
N MET A 248 -6.08 21.01 -30.65
CA MET A 248 -4.68 20.94 -30.21
C MET A 248 -4.27 19.51 -29.88
N THR A 249 -5.14 18.75 -29.22
CA THR A 249 -4.89 17.35 -28.88
C THR A 249 -4.75 16.47 -30.14
N ILE A 250 -5.53 16.74 -31.18
CA ILE A 250 -5.43 16.08 -32.50
C ILE A 250 -4.14 16.50 -33.21
N ASP A 251 -3.78 17.77 -33.17
CA ASP A 251 -2.57 18.25 -33.83
C ASP A 251 -1.32 17.67 -33.16
N LEU A 252 -1.34 17.55 -31.82
CA LEU A 252 -0.27 16.92 -31.05
C LEU A 252 -0.09 15.46 -31.38
N SER A 253 -1.15 14.68 -31.60
CA SER A 253 -1.01 13.26 -31.97
C SER A 253 -0.29 13.04 -33.31
N TYR A 254 -0.28 14.03 -34.19
CA TYR A 254 0.55 14.01 -35.40
C TYR A 254 2.01 14.39 -35.12
N VAL A 255 2.27 15.30 -34.18
CA VAL A 255 3.63 15.80 -33.84
C VAL A 255 4.38 14.82 -32.95
N ILE A 256 3.76 14.41 -31.84
CA ILE A 256 4.25 13.30 -31.02
C ILE A 256 3.57 12.04 -31.55
N PRO A 257 4.29 11.08 -32.18
CA PRO A 257 3.71 9.99 -32.96
C PRO A 257 2.93 8.99 -32.10
N VAL A 258 1.76 9.42 -31.65
CA VAL A 258 0.87 8.84 -30.65
C VAL A 258 -0.51 8.92 -31.26
N LYS A 259 -1.24 7.80 -31.37
CA LYS A 259 -2.59 7.82 -31.96
C LYS A 259 -3.51 8.83 -31.25
N ASP A 260 -4.36 9.51 -32.01
CA ASP A 260 -5.28 10.57 -31.55
C ASP A 260 -6.19 10.13 -30.39
N ASN A 261 -6.59 8.85 -30.35
CA ASN A 261 -7.42 8.30 -29.28
C ASN A 261 -6.70 8.13 -27.93
N ARG A 262 -5.38 8.35 -27.89
CA ARG A 262 -4.57 8.24 -26.68
C ARG A 262 -4.39 9.57 -25.96
N LEU A 263 -4.63 10.69 -26.62
CA LEU A 263 -4.53 12.00 -25.99
C LEU A 263 -5.94 12.50 -25.65
N THR A 264 -6.15 12.94 -24.41
CA THR A 264 -7.43 13.53 -23.98
C THR A 264 -7.17 14.85 -23.27
N PRO A 265 -7.77 15.97 -23.72
CA PRO A 265 -7.54 17.27 -23.09
C PRO A 265 -8.11 17.30 -21.68
N ILE A 266 -7.42 18.01 -20.77
CA ILE A 266 -7.96 18.38 -19.47
C ILE A 266 -8.51 19.80 -19.62
N ASN A 267 -9.81 19.97 -19.40
CA ASN A 267 -10.44 21.28 -19.51
C ASN A 267 -9.99 22.18 -18.37
N GLY A 268 -9.59 23.40 -18.71
CA GLY A 268 -8.99 24.34 -17.79
C GLY A 268 -7.64 24.79 -18.29
N PHE A 269 -7.08 25.79 -17.62
CA PHE A 269 -5.77 26.33 -17.95
C PHE A 269 -5.12 26.93 -16.73
N GLU A 270 -3.79 26.91 -16.69
CA GLU A 270 -3.02 27.59 -15.64
C GLU A 270 -2.27 28.77 -16.26
N LYS A 271 -2.13 29.86 -15.50
CA LYS A 271 -1.30 30.99 -15.90
C LYS A 271 0.12 30.73 -15.42
N ASP A 272 1.06 30.75 -16.35
CA ASP A 272 2.47 30.65 -16.04
C ASP A 272 2.99 32.01 -15.57
N THR A 273 3.36 32.09 -14.29
CA THR A 273 3.89 33.31 -13.67
C THR A 273 5.41 33.37 -13.71
N SER A 274 6.10 32.34 -14.21
CA SER A 274 7.56 32.22 -14.17
C SER A 274 8.29 32.98 -15.29
N THR A 275 7.59 33.39 -16.34
CA THR A 275 8.19 33.90 -17.59
C THR A 275 8.15 35.42 -17.73
N GLY A 276 7.54 36.15 -16.78
CA GLY A 276 7.39 37.61 -16.84
C GLY A 276 6.43 38.14 -17.91
N THR A 277 6.01 37.30 -18.86
CA THR A 277 4.98 37.56 -19.86
C THR A 277 3.81 36.60 -19.69
N LEU A 278 2.57 37.05 -19.94
CA LEU A 278 1.39 36.19 -19.81
C LEU A 278 1.49 34.97 -20.74
N GLN A 279 1.66 33.78 -20.15
CA GLN A 279 1.60 32.51 -20.87
C GLN A 279 0.64 31.55 -20.19
N ILE A 280 0.06 30.67 -20.98
CA ILE A 280 -0.92 29.69 -20.53
C ILE A 280 -0.36 28.28 -20.65
N LEU A 281 -0.58 27.49 -19.61
CA LEU A 281 -0.32 26.06 -19.58
C LEU A 281 -1.63 25.31 -19.82
N LEU A 282 -1.60 24.41 -20.80
CA LEU A 282 -2.69 23.50 -21.12
C LEU A 282 -2.26 22.07 -20.85
N SER A 283 -3.11 21.33 -20.16
CA SER A 283 -2.81 19.95 -19.73
C SER A 283 -3.61 18.95 -20.55
N PHE A 284 -3.01 17.80 -20.82
CA PHE A 284 -3.65 16.68 -21.49
C PHE A 284 -3.16 15.37 -20.91
N ASN A 285 -4.02 14.37 -20.94
CA ASN A 285 -3.69 13.03 -20.49
C ASN A 285 -3.29 12.15 -21.67
N ILE A 286 -2.28 11.31 -21.46
CA ILE A 286 -1.75 10.34 -22.40
C ILE A 286 -2.09 8.94 -21.87
N LYS A 287 -2.94 8.22 -22.59
CA LYS A 287 -3.25 6.80 -22.34
C LYS A 287 -2.08 5.93 -22.83
N ASP A 288 -1.72 4.87 -22.11
CA ASP A 288 -0.67 3.93 -22.56
C ASP A 288 -1.12 3.14 -23.81
N THR A 289 -0.20 2.39 -24.43
CA THR A 289 -0.52 1.44 -25.52
C THR A 289 0.19 0.11 -25.32
N SER A 290 -0.50 -0.98 -25.64
CA SER A 290 0.03 -2.34 -25.66
C SER A 290 0.92 -2.65 -26.87
N ASP A 291 0.92 -1.79 -27.89
CA ASP A 291 1.75 -1.95 -29.10
C ASP A 291 3.10 -1.25 -28.95
N LEU A 292 4.16 -2.05 -28.74
CA LEU A 292 5.53 -1.57 -28.56
C LEU A 292 6.05 -0.77 -29.77
N SER A 293 5.55 -1.01 -30.99
CA SER A 293 5.94 -0.26 -32.19
C SER A 293 5.43 1.19 -32.19
N LYS A 294 4.45 1.48 -31.31
CA LYS A 294 3.80 2.80 -31.13
C LYS A 294 4.26 3.52 -29.85
N LYS A 295 5.25 2.96 -29.14
CA LYS A 295 5.97 3.63 -28.04
C LYS A 295 7.23 4.31 -28.57
N LYS A 296 7.07 5.29 -29.46
CA LYS A 296 8.20 6.16 -29.86
C LYS A 296 8.16 7.45 -29.03
N LEU A 297 8.74 7.37 -27.84
CA LEU A 297 9.39 8.51 -27.20
C LEU A 297 10.77 8.02 -26.81
N SER A 298 11.67 7.96 -27.80
CA SER A 298 13.11 7.98 -27.54
C SER A 298 13.43 9.27 -26.79
N HIS A 299 14.40 9.20 -25.89
CA HIS A 299 15.01 10.37 -25.28
C HIS A 299 15.55 11.30 -26.38
N ASP A 300 14.76 12.27 -26.79
CA ASP A 300 15.24 13.40 -27.58
C ASP A 300 15.11 14.63 -26.70
N TYR A 301 16.25 15.05 -26.15
CA TYR A 301 16.43 16.37 -25.55
C TYR A 301 16.10 17.41 -26.62
N CYS A 302 15.03 18.17 -26.45
CA CYS A 302 14.90 19.44 -27.14
C CYS A 302 15.77 20.47 -26.39
N THR A 303 16.96 20.74 -26.94
CA THR A 303 17.66 22.02 -26.75
C THR A 303 16.95 23.15 -27.47
#